data_AF-A0A3M0DTC9-F1
#
_entry.id   AF-A0A3M0DTC9-F1
#
_cell.length_a   1.000
_cell.length_b   1.000
_cell.length_c   1.000
_cell.angle_alpha   90.00
_cell.angle_beta   90.00
_cell.angle_gamma   90.00
#
_symmetry.space_group_name_H-M   'P 1'
#
loop_
_entity.id
_entity.type
_entity.pdbx_description
1 polymer ?
#
loop_
_entity_poly.entity_id
_entity_poly.type
_entity_poly.pdbx_seq_one_letter_code
_entity_poly.pdbx_strand_id
1 'polypeptide(L)'
;MTEYFEVHARDGAARVGELRLRDPVITPAVADDFVVDTGSLWAADCDLPEGSEAELTVLPHRSFPTGTDPAVQESFAVDYPNVDYPSAGVVTGQTAGNYGCDAYVLATATGVVGHGESFRDEVIAVREAVPPDTALYLAGVATPANVATLVAAGVDLVDTKLARVKGRQGIYLTTEGEYHLDELHELPEAFPSDPPLSEFTREDCVSHNVAALESALGTVRTRIRRGRLRDYLEGQARHENWLTATFREFDGEYRYLEQRTPVVRDTELSAASEDTLRRVEIQRFTDRVTSRYRNRFSNPLVLVPCSARKPYSDSQSHAQFHRAINYRGHLASITSPIGVVPQELECTYPAQHYDAVVTGHWTEGEKDFVARVLQRYLERNDYPRVIAHVPGEGYRDICERVAENVDVPFEFTVEDHPTTSESLSNLSDALAGELKYSKRERQHNTVRAIADYQFGPGAGDDLFPDLQTTSRHPKLQVRDGSGTQLAAQVPQYGVLSFTLAGARHWAESDAPTKRVEIDSFVPHGSVLAPGVVDASADIRAGDEVVVEGPVAFGVGRAEMSGPEMRDSTRGVAVEVRHVEDNA
;
A
#
# COMPACT_ATOMS: atom_id res chain seq x y z
N MET A 1 -5.34 -19.70 -20.07
CA MET A 1 -5.30 -19.50 -18.60
C MET A 1 -3.84 -19.50 -18.21
N THR A 2 -3.44 -18.71 -17.24
CA THR A 2 -2.04 -18.58 -16.82
C THR A 2 -1.65 -19.78 -15.98
N GLU A 3 -0.54 -20.43 -16.32
CA GLU A 3 -0.14 -21.71 -15.74
C GLU A 3 1.12 -21.62 -14.86
N TYR A 4 1.90 -20.56 -14.98
CA TYR A 4 3.26 -20.54 -14.44
C TYR A 4 3.63 -19.36 -13.53
N PHE A 5 2.79 -18.36 -13.27
CA PHE A 5 3.18 -17.23 -12.39
C PHE A 5 2.23 -17.00 -11.22
N GLU A 6 2.72 -17.16 -9.99
CA GLU A 6 1.95 -16.99 -8.75
C GLU A 6 2.46 -15.82 -7.91
N VAL A 7 1.57 -15.02 -7.31
CA VAL A 7 1.95 -13.91 -6.42
C VAL A 7 1.86 -14.35 -4.97
N HIS A 8 2.92 -14.13 -4.19
CA HIS A 8 3.01 -14.53 -2.78
C HIS A 8 2.97 -13.37 -1.78
N ALA A 9 3.48 -12.19 -2.16
CA ALA A 9 3.46 -11.02 -1.30
C ALA A 9 3.44 -9.73 -2.12
N ARG A 10 2.94 -8.63 -1.53
CA ARG A 10 2.80 -7.33 -2.19
C ARG A 10 3.18 -6.16 -1.28
N ASP A 11 3.72 -5.12 -1.88
CA ASP A 11 3.90 -3.79 -1.28
C ASP A 11 3.52 -2.72 -2.31
N GLY A 12 2.23 -2.39 -2.36
CA GLY A 12 1.66 -1.61 -3.46
C GLY A 12 1.64 -2.44 -4.75
N ALA A 13 2.04 -1.85 -5.87
CA ALA A 13 2.14 -2.57 -7.15
C ALA A 13 3.34 -3.52 -7.23
N ALA A 14 4.36 -3.32 -6.39
CA ALA A 14 5.47 -4.27 -6.26
C ALA A 14 5.01 -5.57 -5.63
N ARG A 15 5.60 -6.67 -6.09
CA ARG A 15 5.25 -8.01 -5.61
C ARG A 15 6.42 -8.96 -5.63
N VAL A 16 6.35 -9.92 -4.72
CA VAL A 16 7.16 -11.13 -4.75
C VAL A 16 6.27 -12.22 -5.33
N GLY A 17 6.62 -12.70 -6.51
CA GLY A 17 5.98 -13.85 -7.14
C GLY A 17 6.93 -15.02 -7.30
N GLU A 18 6.41 -16.11 -7.83
CA GLU A 18 7.13 -17.29 -8.24
C GLU A 18 6.74 -17.63 -9.67
N LEU A 19 7.74 -17.63 -10.56
CA LEU A 19 7.63 -18.23 -11.87
C LEU A 19 7.94 -19.73 -11.71
N ARG A 20 6.91 -20.55 -11.86
CA ARG A 20 6.88 -22.00 -11.58
C ARG A 20 7.48 -22.82 -12.72
N LEU A 21 8.65 -22.42 -13.18
CA LEU A 21 9.48 -23.24 -14.06
C LEU A 21 9.87 -24.54 -13.31
N ARG A 22 10.44 -25.50 -14.04
CA ARG A 22 10.99 -26.74 -13.46
C ARG A 22 11.86 -26.48 -12.24
N ASP A 23 12.69 -25.45 -12.33
CA ASP A 23 13.41 -24.85 -11.21
C ASP A 23 12.75 -23.49 -10.90
N PRO A 24 11.93 -23.38 -9.85
CA PRO A 24 11.14 -22.17 -9.59
C PRO A 24 11.99 -20.92 -9.38
N VAL A 25 11.55 -19.79 -9.94
CA VAL A 25 12.24 -18.50 -9.85
C VAL A 25 11.41 -17.51 -9.05
N ILE A 26 11.97 -17.00 -7.95
CA ILE A 26 11.33 -15.96 -7.14
C ILE A 26 11.58 -14.58 -7.73
N THR A 27 10.51 -13.84 -8.01
CA THR A 27 10.56 -12.48 -8.57
C THR A 27 10.51 -11.40 -7.46
N PRO A 28 10.98 -10.17 -7.71
CA PRO A 28 11.69 -9.73 -8.92
C PRO A 28 13.05 -10.41 -9.12
N ALA A 29 13.41 -10.71 -10.38
CA ALA A 29 14.62 -11.46 -10.73
C ALA A 29 15.26 -10.98 -12.06
N VAL A 30 16.55 -11.28 -12.24
CA VAL A 30 17.20 -11.24 -13.55
C VAL A 30 16.77 -12.46 -14.36
N ALA A 31 16.45 -12.27 -15.63
CA ALA A 31 15.82 -13.28 -16.47
C ALA A 31 16.80 -13.98 -17.44
N ASP A 32 18.07 -13.56 -17.44
CA ASP A 32 19.11 -13.95 -18.39
C ASP A 32 19.29 -15.48 -18.55
N ASP A 33 19.14 -16.24 -17.46
CA ASP A 33 19.47 -17.67 -17.44
C ASP A 33 18.29 -18.58 -17.83
N PHE A 34 17.07 -18.06 -17.89
CA PHE A 34 15.87 -18.86 -18.13
C PHE A 34 14.92 -18.29 -19.18
N VAL A 35 15.23 -17.13 -19.78
CA VAL A 35 14.42 -16.58 -20.89
C VAL A 35 15.05 -16.94 -22.23
N VAL A 36 14.24 -17.51 -23.12
CA VAL A 36 14.62 -17.80 -24.50
C VAL A 36 13.75 -17.00 -25.46
N ASP A 37 14.39 -16.21 -26.32
CA ASP A 37 13.72 -15.43 -27.36
C ASP A 37 13.74 -16.18 -28.69
N THR A 38 12.55 -16.46 -29.22
CA THR A 38 12.37 -17.22 -30.46
C THR A 38 12.44 -16.37 -31.73
N GLY A 39 12.54 -15.05 -31.58
CA GLY A 39 12.89 -14.14 -32.66
C GLY A 39 11.74 -13.28 -33.19
N SER A 40 12.13 -12.38 -34.09
CA SER A 40 11.31 -11.29 -34.60
C SER A 40 10.64 -11.63 -35.93
N LEU A 41 9.32 -11.55 -35.96
CA LEU A 41 8.46 -11.66 -37.14
C LEU A 41 8.61 -10.47 -38.11
N TRP A 42 9.41 -9.45 -37.76
CA TRP A 42 9.82 -8.42 -38.73
C TRP A 42 10.90 -8.92 -39.69
N ALA A 43 11.76 -9.83 -39.24
CA ALA A 43 12.92 -10.28 -39.99
C ALA A 43 12.59 -11.49 -40.89
N ALA A 44 11.84 -12.45 -40.36
CA ALA A 44 11.41 -13.64 -41.07
C ALA A 44 10.19 -14.27 -40.39
N ASP A 45 9.50 -15.17 -41.08
CA ASP A 45 8.55 -16.07 -40.41
C ASP A 45 9.32 -17.01 -39.47
N CYS A 46 8.76 -17.23 -38.28
CA CYS A 46 9.33 -18.10 -37.27
C CYS A 46 8.35 -19.24 -36.98
N ASP A 47 8.84 -20.48 -36.97
CA ASP A 47 8.05 -21.63 -36.53
C ASP A 47 7.80 -21.53 -35.02
N LEU A 48 6.68 -22.12 -34.57
CA LEU A 48 6.40 -22.23 -33.15
C LEU A 48 7.43 -23.18 -32.50
N PRO A 49 8.08 -22.78 -31.40
CA PRO A 49 9.06 -23.64 -30.73
C PRO A 49 8.37 -24.85 -30.06
N GLU A 50 9.10 -25.93 -29.84
CA GLU A 50 8.61 -27.07 -29.04
C GLU A 50 8.45 -26.72 -27.55
N GLY A 51 9.12 -25.66 -27.08
CA GLY A 51 9.03 -25.16 -25.70
C GLY A 51 9.70 -26.04 -24.65
N SER A 52 9.77 -25.54 -23.42
CA SER A 52 10.37 -26.24 -22.27
C SER A 52 9.80 -25.72 -20.96
N GLU A 53 9.40 -26.60 -20.04
CA GLU A 53 9.00 -26.20 -18.68
C GLU A 53 10.13 -25.58 -17.84
N ALA A 54 11.39 -25.68 -18.29
CA ALA A 54 12.54 -25.11 -17.59
C ALA A 54 12.79 -23.64 -17.94
N GLU A 55 12.15 -23.11 -18.98
CA GLU A 55 12.47 -21.80 -19.56
C GLU A 55 11.19 -21.01 -19.85
N LEU A 56 11.27 -19.70 -19.71
CA LEU A 56 10.23 -18.77 -20.16
C LEU A 56 10.48 -18.42 -21.63
N THR A 57 9.61 -18.93 -22.50
CA THR A 57 9.78 -18.77 -23.95
C THR A 57 9.08 -17.50 -24.43
N VAL A 58 9.83 -16.49 -24.89
CA VAL A 58 9.26 -15.35 -25.60
C VAL A 58 8.84 -15.82 -26.98
N LEU A 59 7.54 -15.79 -27.23
CA LEU A 59 6.94 -16.26 -28.47
C LEU A 59 7.34 -15.37 -29.65
N PRO A 60 7.23 -15.88 -30.90
CA PRO A 60 7.53 -15.08 -32.09
C PRO A 60 6.73 -13.78 -32.08
N HIS A 61 7.40 -12.65 -32.29
CA HIS A 61 6.79 -11.36 -32.00
C HIS A 61 7.17 -10.26 -32.98
N ARG A 62 6.39 -9.17 -32.98
CA ARG A 62 6.73 -7.89 -33.61
C ARG A 62 6.91 -6.84 -32.53
N SER A 63 8.16 -6.56 -32.20
CA SER A 63 8.50 -5.50 -31.25
C SER A 63 8.33 -4.13 -31.91
N PHE A 64 7.67 -3.20 -31.22
CA PHE A 64 7.44 -1.83 -31.70
C PHE A 64 8.32 -0.85 -30.92
N PRO A 65 9.08 0.03 -31.61
CA PRO A 65 9.78 1.13 -30.96
C PRO A 65 8.80 2.10 -30.29
N THR A 66 9.25 2.78 -29.23
CA THR A 66 8.51 3.87 -28.60
C THR A 66 8.17 4.96 -29.62
N GLY A 67 6.93 5.45 -29.57
CA GLY A 67 6.43 6.46 -30.51
C GLY A 67 5.91 5.91 -31.84
N THR A 68 5.82 4.58 -32.00
CA THR A 68 5.15 3.98 -33.16
C THR A 68 3.67 4.38 -33.18
N ASP A 69 3.17 4.79 -34.34
CA ASP A 69 1.76 5.19 -34.52
C ASP A 69 0.79 4.07 -34.10
N PRO A 70 -0.25 4.35 -33.30
CA PRO A 70 -1.20 3.34 -32.84
C PRO A 70 -1.84 2.51 -33.96
N ALA A 71 -2.16 3.12 -35.11
CA ALA A 71 -2.77 2.40 -36.22
C ALA A 71 -1.79 1.39 -36.84
N VAL A 72 -0.48 1.68 -36.81
CA VAL A 72 0.56 0.73 -37.21
C VAL A 72 0.66 -0.40 -36.21
N GLN A 73 0.65 -0.10 -34.91
CA GLN A 73 0.72 -1.13 -33.86
C GLN A 73 -0.46 -2.10 -33.96
N GLU A 74 -1.68 -1.59 -34.15
CA GLU A 74 -2.89 -2.39 -34.32
C GLU A 74 -2.85 -3.23 -35.60
N SER A 75 -2.42 -2.64 -36.72
CA SER A 75 -2.36 -3.34 -38.02
C SER A 75 -1.37 -4.50 -38.06
N PHE A 76 -0.34 -4.46 -37.21
CA PHE A 76 0.74 -5.44 -37.17
C PHE A 76 0.81 -6.21 -35.85
N ALA A 77 -0.20 -6.07 -34.98
CA ALA A 77 -0.32 -6.81 -33.74
C ALA A 77 -0.21 -8.33 -34.00
N VAL A 78 0.42 -9.03 -33.07
CA VAL A 78 0.67 -10.47 -33.18
C VAL A 78 -0.36 -11.19 -32.34
N ASP A 79 -1.05 -12.16 -32.94
CA ASP A 79 -1.83 -13.14 -32.21
C ASP A 79 -0.89 -14.19 -31.63
N TYR A 80 -0.92 -14.38 -30.32
CA TYR A 80 -0.13 -15.41 -29.66
C TYR A 80 -0.91 -16.74 -29.60
N PRO A 81 -0.31 -17.86 -30.02
CA PRO A 81 -0.94 -19.16 -29.91
C PRO A 81 -0.98 -19.64 -28.46
N ASN A 82 -1.99 -20.45 -28.12
CA ASN A 82 -2.02 -21.16 -26.85
C ASN A 82 -0.98 -22.28 -26.87
N VAL A 83 -0.11 -22.28 -25.87
CA VAL A 83 0.97 -23.24 -25.68
C VAL A 83 0.89 -23.85 -24.29
N ASP A 84 1.45 -25.05 -24.11
CA ASP A 84 1.43 -25.85 -22.89
C ASP A 84 2.74 -25.76 -22.08
N TYR A 85 3.53 -24.72 -22.35
CA TYR A 85 4.79 -24.43 -21.67
C TYR A 85 4.85 -22.94 -21.27
N PRO A 86 5.73 -22.56 -20.31
CA PRO A 86 5.83 -21.18 -19.83
C PRO A 86 6.14 -20.22 -20.98
N SER A 87 5.27 -19.23 -21.19
CA SER A 87 5.35 -18.36 -22.36
C SER A 87 5.26 -16.87 -22.05
N ALA A 88 5.89 -16.07 -22.90
CA ALA A 88 5.84 -14.61 -22.82
C ALA A 88 5.40 -13.99 -24.15
N GLY A 89 4.41 -13.10 -24.10
CA GLY A 89 4.02 -12.26 -25.24
C GLY A 89 4.76 -10.92 -25.21
N VAL A 90 5.11 -10.36 -26.36
CA VAL A 90 5.68 -9.01 -26.47
C VAL A 90 4.58 -8.00 -26.79
N VAL A 91 4.47 -6.95 -25.98
CA VAL A 91 3.38 -5.97 -26.06
C VAL A 91 3.88 -4.54 -25.86
N THR A 92 3.04 -3.58 -26.22
CA THR A 92 3.12 -2.17 -25.80
C THR A 92 1.91 -1.85 -24.92
N GLY A 93 1.85 -0.65 -24.34
CA GLY A 93 0.64 -0.16 -23.68
C GLY A 93 -0.60 -0.16 -24.59
N GLN A 94 -0.43 0.01 -25.91
CA GLN A 94 -1.54 -0.01 -26.87
C GLN A 94 -1.98 -1.43 -27.25
N THR A 95 -1.04 -2.38 -27.39
CA THR A 95 -1.33 -3.74 -27.85
C THR A 95 -1.50 -4.74 -26.73
N ALA A 96 -1.41 -4.32 -25.46
CA ALA A 96 -1.56 -5.21 -24.33
C ALA A 96 -2.98 -5.79 -24.24
N GLY A 97 -3.05 -7.04 -23.81
CA GLY A 97 -4.29 -7.78 -23.66
C GLY A 97 -4.03 -9.15 -23.05
N ASN A 98 -5.11 -9.85 -22.69
CA ASN A 98 -5.00 -11.21 -22.21
C ASN A 98 -4.82 -12.18 -23.39
N TYR A 99 -3.57 -12.55 -23.65
CA TYR A 99 -3.20 -13.51 -24.70
C TYR A 99 -2.93 -14.92 -24.16
N GLY A 100 -3.25 -15.19 -22.89
CA GLY A 100 -3.00 -16.49 -22.27
C GLY A 100 -1.54 -16.78 -21.92
N CYS A 101 -0.63 -15.82 -22.11
CA CYS A 101 0.78 -15.95 -21.72
C CYS A 101 0.98 -15.78 -20.20
N ASP A 102 2.03 -16.40 -19.66
CA ASP A 102 2.42 -16.30 -18.25
C ASP A 102 3.23 -15.04 -17.92
N ALA A 103 3.81 -14.43 -18.95
CA ALA A 103 4.53 -13.18 -18.86
C ALA A 103 4.30 -12.28 -20.07
N TYR A 104 4.60 -11.00 -19.90
CA TYR A 104 4.53 -9.99 -20.95
C TYR A 104 5.82 -9.18 -20.97
N VAL A 105 6.41 -9.01 -22.14
CA VAL A 105 7.59 -8.17 -22.36
C VAL A 105 7.14 -6.82 -22.89
N LEU A 106 7.53 -5.73 -22.22
CA LEU A 106 7.24 -4.38 -22.71
C LEU A 106 8.25 -3.98 -23.80
N ALA A 107 7.82 -3.94 -25.06
CA ALA A 107 8.67 -3.59 -26.19
C ALA A 107 9.22 -2.16 -26.12
N THR A 108 8.42 -1.23 -25.58
CA THR A 108 8.73 0.21 -25.53
C THR A 108 9.63 0.59 -24.35
N ALA A 109 10.04 -0.37 -23.51
CA ALA A 109 10.77 -0.14 -22.25
C ALA A 109 11.97 0.80 -22.41
N THR A 110 12.82 0.56 -23.41
CA THR A 110 14.07 1.32 -23.63
C THR A 110 13.83 2.77 -24.03
N GLY A 111 12.66 3.13 -24.55
CA GLY A 111 12.34 4.52 -24.90
C GLY A 111 11.56 5.27 -23.83
N VAL A 112 10.95 4.58 -22.87
CA VAL A 112 10.12 5.20 -21.82
C VAL A 112 10.79 5.24 -20.45
N VAL A 113 11.65 4.25 -20.13
CA VAL A 113 12.45 4.30 -18.90
C VAL A 113 13.38 5.52 -18.94
N GLY A 114 13.39 6.31 -17.86
CA GLY A 114 14.00 7.64 -17.82
C GLY A 114 13.00 8.80 -17.95
N HIS A 115 11.75 8.54 -18.36
CA HIS A 115 10.68 9.53 -18.48
C HIS A 115 9.47 9.13 -17.64
N GLY A 116 9.26 9.81 -16.49
CA GLY A 116 8.26 9.40 -15.49
C GLY A 116 6.83 9.25 -16.03
N GLU A 117 6.37 10.21 -16.84
CA GLU A 117 5.02 10.21 -17.41
C GLU A 117 4.80 9.05 -18.39
N SER A 118 5.65 8.94 -19.42
CA SER A 118 5.55 7.87 -20.43
C SER A 118 5.75 6.49 -19.83
N PHE A 119 6.63 6.36 -18.83
CA PHE A 119 6.84 5.09 -18.13
C PHE A 119 5.60 4.68 -17.32
N ARG A 120 4.99 5.62 -16.58
CA ARG A 120 3.74 5.39 -15.86
C ARG A 120 2.64 4.91 -16.80
N ASP A 121 2.41 5.63 -17.90
CA ASP A 121 1.32 5.33 -18.83
C ASP A 121 1.44 3.93 -19.43
N GLU A 122 2.62 3.56 -19.91
CA GLU A 122 2.85 2.26 -20.53
C GLU A 122 2.73 1.12 -19.52
N VAL A 123 3.30 1.27 -18.31
CA VAL A 123 3.21 0.24 -17.28
C VAL A 123 1.77 0.04 -16.81
N ILE A 124 1.02 1.12 -16.56
CA ILE A 124 -0.38 1.02 -16.14
C ILE A 124 -1.23 0.41 -17.25
N ALA A 125 -1.08 0.86 -18.50
CA ALA A 125 -1.82 0.31 -19.63
C ALA A 125 -1.62 -1.20 -19.76
N VAL A 126 -0.37 -1.69 -19.67
CA VAL A 126 -0.12 -3.14 -19.66
C VAL A 126 -0.75 -3.81 -18.44
N ARG A 127 -0.54 -3.26 -17.24
CA ARG A 127 -0.98 -3.87 -15.97
C ARG A 127 -2.49 -3.90 -15.76
N GLU A 128 -3.24 -3.08 -16.48
CA GLU A 128 -4.69 -3.12 -16.48
C GLU A 128 -5.26 -4.01 -17.60
N ALA A 129 -4.48 -4.27 -18.65
CA ALA A 129 -4.91 -5.11 -19.78
C ALA A 129 -4.58 -6.60 -19.63
N VAL A 130 -3.54 -6.94 -18.86
CA VAL A 130 -3.08 -8.33 -18.66
C VAL A 130 -3.60 -8.91 -17.34
N PRO A 131 -3.77 -10.25 -17.24
CA PRO A 131 -4.21 -10.88 -15.98
C PRO A 131 -3.27 -10.58 -14.80
N PRO A 132 -3.79 -10.44 -13.58
CA PRO A 132 -2.97 -10.09 -12.41
C PRO A 132 -1.89 -11.11 -12.07
N ASP A 133 -2.07 -12.38 -12.43
CA ASP A 133 -1.15 -13.48 -12.18
C ASP A 133 -0.22 -13.75 -13.38
N THR A 134 0.27 -12.67 -14.01
CA THR A 134 1.26 -12.72 -15.11
C THR A 134 2.45 -11.83 -14.86
N ALA A 135 3.66 -12.28 -15.18
CA ALA A 135 4.87 -11.49 -14.98
C ALA A 135 5.00 -10.33 -16.00
N LEU A 136 5.57 -9.19 -15.60
CA LEU A 136 5.99 -8.12 -16.53
C LEU A 136 7.52 -8.07 -16.60
N TYR A 137 8.05 -8.16 -17.82
CA TYR A 137 9.48 -8.13 -18.11
C TYR A 137 9.86 -6.83 -18.83
N LEU A 138 10.83 -6.11 -18.27
CA LEU A 138 11.50 -4.98 -18.92
C LEU A 138 12.94 -5.37 -19.30
N ALA A 139 13.18 -5.56 -20.59
CA ALA A 139 14.49 -5.94 -21.12
C ALA A 139 15.42 -4.72 -21.31
N GLY A 140 16.70 -4.85 -20.94
CA GLY A 140 17.75 -3.91 -21.31
C GLY A 140 17.71 -2.52 -20.66
N VAL A 141 17.01 -2.35 -19.54
CA VAL A 141 16.81 -1.03 -18.90
C VAL A 141 17.21 -0.95 -17.43
N ALA A 142 17.48 -2.09 -16.79
CA ALA A 142 17.70 -2.13 -15.34
C ALA A 142 19.13 -1.77 -14.95
N THR A 143 19.24 -0.97 -13.90
CA THR A 143 20.47 -0.64 -13.17
C THR A 143 20.22 -0.86 -11.67
N PRO A 144 21.27 -1.00 -10.83
CA PRO A 144 21.10 -1.10 -9.38
C PRO A 144 20.34 0.11 -8.81
N ALA A 145 20.59 1.32 -9.33
CA ALA A 145 19.92 2.55 -8.91
C ALA A 145 18.42 2.61 -9.25
N ASN A 146 17.98 2.03 -10.38
CA ASN A 146 16.59 2.17 -10.84
C ASN A 146 15.67 0.98 -10.55
N VAL A 147 16.23 -0.21 -10.29
CA VAL A 147 15.45 -1.45 -10.29
C VAL A 147 14.35 -1.45 -9.24
N ALA A 148 14.57 -0.78 -8.11
CA ALA A 148 13.55 -0.62 -7.08
C ALA A 148 12.33 0.14 -7.58
N THR A 149 12.54 1.23 -8.33
CA THR A 149 11.47 2.03 -8.94
C THR A 149 10.72 1.26 -10.01
N LEU A 150 11.44 0.49 -10.85
CA LEU A 150 10.81 -0.39 -11.84
C LEU A 150 9.88 -1.41 -11.16
N VAL A 151 10.38 -2.09 -10.12
CA VAL A 151 9.58 -3.06 -9.36
C VAL A 151 8.41 -2.39 -8.65
N ALA A 152 8.60 -1.20 -8.09
CA ALA A 152 7.54 -0.41 -7.44
C ALA A 152 6.38 -0.05 -8.36
N ALA A 153 6.67 0.18 -9.65
CA ALA A 153 5.66 0.39 -10.68
C ALA A 153 4.89 -0.90 -11.03
N GLY A 154 5.42 -2.05 -10.62
CA GLY A 154 4.88 -3.37 -10.88
C GLY A 154 5.63 -4.11 -11.97
N VAL A 155 6.97 -4.12 -11.97
CA VAL A 155 7.79 -4.98 -12.86
C VAL A 155 8.26 -6.20 -12.08
N ASP A 156 8.29 -7.38 -12.72
CA ASP A 156 8.71 -8.63 -12.08
C ASP A 156 10.05 -9.15 -12.62
N LEU A 157 10.35 -8.91 -13.89
CA LEU A 157 11.55 -9.44 -14.53
C LEU A 157 12.34 -8.30 -15.15
N VAL A 158 13.66 -8.40 -15.03
CA VAL A 158 14.65 -7.52 -15.68
C VAL A 158 15.77 -8.38 -16.26
N ASP A 159 16.74 -7.79 -16.96
CA ASP A 159 17.95 -8.51 -17.39
C ASP A 159 19.22 -7.71 -17.11
N THR A 160 20.36 -8.38 -17.26
CA THR A 160 21.68 -7.78 -16.99
C THR A 160 22.28 -7.03 -18.20
N LYS A 161 21.56 -6.91 -19.32
CA LYS A 161 22.13 -6.41 -20.59
C LYS A 161 22.68 -4.99 -20.43
N LEU A 162 21.93 -4.09 -19.79
CA LEU A 162 22.39 -2.71 -19.57
C LEU A 162 23.60 -2.66 -18.63
N ALA A 163 23.56 -3.40 -17.53
CA ALA A 163 24.68 -3.52 -16.58
C ALA A 163 25.98 -3.97 -17.26
N ARG A 164 25.89 -4.98 -18.14
CA ARG A 164 27.03 -5.48 -18.94
C ARG A 164 27.52 -4.46 -19.97
N VAL A 165 26.61 -3.77 -20.66
CA VAL A 165 26.96 -2.72 -21.63
C VAL A 165 27.71 -1.58 -20.93
N LYS A 166 27.20 -1.11 -19.79
CA LYS A 166 27.83 -0.06 -18.97
C LYS A 166 29.22 -0.47 -18.50
N GLY A 167 29.38 -1.70 -17.99
CA GLY A 167 30.69 -2.21 -17.56
C GLY A 167 31.73 -2.23 -18.69
N ARG A 168 31.34 -2.68 -19.88
CA ARG A 168 32.21 -2.66 -21.09
C ARG A 168 32.56 -1.25 -21.56
N GLN A 169 31.71 -0.27 -21.29
CA GLN A 169 31.96 1.14 -21.54
C GLN A 169 32.88 1.78 -20.48
N GLY A 170 33.21 1.07 -19.39
CA GLY A 170 33.94 1.61 -18.26
C GLY A 170 33.06 2.44 -17.32
N ILE A 171 31.75 2.16 -17.28
CA ILE A 171 30.80 2.79 -16.37
C ILE A 171 30.49 1.82 -15.23
N TYR A 172 30.86 2.22 -14.02
CA TYR A 172 30.67 1.51 -12.76
C TYR A 172 29.32 1.91 -12.15
N LEU A 173 28.47 0.94 -11.82
CA LEU A 173 27.11 1.15 -11.33
C LEU A 173 27.00 0.86 -9.84
N THR A 174 26.38 1.77 -9.09
CA THR A 174 26.01 1.57 -7.68
C THR A 174 24.51 1.78 -7.49
N THR A 175 24.02 1.62 -6.26
CA THR A 175 22.63 1.99 -5.92
C THR A 175 22.39 3.51 -5.93
N GLU A 176 23.46 4.31 -5.88
CA GLU A 176 23.40 5.78 -5.91
C GLU A 176 23.57 6.38 -7.32
N GLY A 177 23.96 5.58 -8.31
CA GLY A 177 24.07 6.04 -9.69
C GLY A 177 25.24 5.44 -10.46
N GLU A 178 25.78 6.21 -11.40
CA GLU A 178 26.83 5.77 -12.32
C GLU A 178 28.12 6.58 -12.14
N TYR A 179 29.27 5.91 -12.26
CA TYR A 179 30.60 6.53 -12.22
C TYR A 179 31.44 6.12 -13.43
N HIS A 180 32.26 7.03 -13.93
CA HIS A 180 33.30 6.69 -14.90
C HIS A 180 34.48 6.05 -14.16
N LEU A 181 34.86 4.83 -14.57
CA LEU A 181 35.90 4.05 -13.90
C LEU A 181 37.26 4.78 -13.84
N ASP A 182 37.58 5.58 -14.84
CA ASP A 182 38.81 6.36 -14.93
C ASP A 182 38.82 7.62 -14.04
N GLU A 183 37.67 7.99 -13.46
CA GLU A 183 37.53 9.11 -12.53
C GLU A 183 37.52 8.66 -11.05
N LEU A 184 37.45 7.35 -10.80
CA LEU A 184 37.40 6.81 -9.44
C LEU A 184 38.78 6.87 -8.75
N HIS A 185 38.77 7.22 -7.46
CA HIS A 185 39.94 7.11 -6.58
C HIS A 185 39.80 5.94 -5.58
N GLU A 186 38.58 5.46 -5.40
CA GLU A 186 38.20 4.28 -4.62
C GLU A 186 36.95 3.64 -5.27
N LEU A 187 36.69 2.37 -5.00
CA LEU A 187 35.52 1.65 -5.51
C LEU A 187 34.36 1.75 -4.49
N PRO A 188 33.33 2.59 -4.71
CA PRO A 188 32.18 2.66 -3.81
C PRO A 188 31.35 1.37 -3.90
N GLU A 189 30.78 0.89 -2.80
CA GLU A 189 29.99 -0.36 -2.78
C GLU A 189 30.73 -1.62 -3.31
N ALA A 190 32.08 -1.64 -3.26
CA ALA A 190 32.86 -2.78 -3.73
C ALA A 190 32.49 -4.10 -3.03
N PHE A 191 32.38 -5.17 -3.81
CA PHE A 191 32.18 -6.52 -3.31
C PHE A 191 33.50 -7.15 -2.87
N PRO A 192 33.48 -8.13 -1.94
CA PRO A 192 34.69 -8.87 -1.57
C PRO A 192 35.40 -9.58 -2.74
N SER A 193 34.69 -9.83 -3.83
CA SER A 193 35.22 -10.41 -5.08
C SER A 193 35.90 -9.39 -5.99
N ASP A 194 35.71 -8.09 -5.75
CA ASP A 194 36.23 -7.05 -6.61
C ASP A 194 37.74 -6.86 -6.36
N PRO A 195 38.58 -6.83 -7.42
CA PRO A 195 40.00 -6.52 -7.27
C PRO A 195 40.20 -5.07 -6.81
N PRO A 196 41.39 -4.72 -6.26
CA PRO A 196 41.69 -3.34 -5.94
C PRO A 196 41.65 -2.46 -7.20
N LEU A 197 41.28 -1.18 -7.05
CA LEU A 197 41.13 -0.22 -8.17
C LEU A 197 42.32 -0.21 -9.14
N SER A 198 43.55 -0.37 -8.64
CA SER A 198 44.77 -0.40 -9.46
C SER A 198 44.83 -1.56 -10.46
N GLU A 199 44.06 -2.61 -10.22
CA GLU A 199 43.97 -3.82 -11.04
C GLU A 199 42.57 -3.99 -11.65
N PHE A 200 41.64 -3.09 -11.35
CA PHE A 200 40.23 -3.21 -11.73
C PHE A 200 40.02 -2.92 -13.22
N THR A 201 39.57 -3.93 -13.95
CA THR A 201 39.38 -3.86 -15.39
C THR A 201 37.92 -3.61 -15.77
N ARG A 202 37.66 -3.41 -17.07
CA ARG A 202 36.29 -3.35 -17.59
C ARG A 202 35.53 -4.66 -17.43
N GLU A 203 36.22 -5.81 -17.43
CA GLU A 203 35.58 -7.11 -17.22
C GLU A 203 35.16 -7.28 -15.76
N ASP A 204 36.00 -6.80 -14.82
CA ASP A 204 35.63 -6.71 -13.41
C ASP A 204 34.45 -5.75 -13.21
N CYS A 205 34.43 -4.63 -13.94
CA CYS A 205 33.30 -3.69 -13.95
C CYS A 205 31.99 -4.34 -14.42
N VAL A 206 32.05 -5.19 -15.46
CA VAL A 206 30.89 -5.98 -15.89
C VAL A 206 30.41 -6.90 -14.76
N SER A 207 31.33 -7.64 -14.15
CA SER A 207 31.02 -8.58 -13.07
C SER A 207 30.42 -7.86 -11.84
N HIS A 208 31.01 -6.73 -11.47
CA HIS A 208 30.53 -5.85 -10.41
C HIS A 208 29.11 -5.35 -10.70
N ASN A 209 28.86 -4.76 -11.87
CA ASN A 209 27.56 -4.19 -12.21
C ASN A 209 26.43 -5.23 -12.19
N VAL A 210 26.73 -6.47 -12.62
CA VAL A 210 25.79 -7.60 -12.53
C VAL A 210 25.52 -7.94 -11.07
N ALA A 211 26.55 -8.12 -10.25
CA ALA A 211 26.42 -8.44 -8.83
C ALA A 211 25.67 -7.33 -8.05
N ALA A 212 25.91 -6.06 -8.39
CA ALA A 212 25.21 -4.91 -7.81
C ALA A 212 23.71 -4.94 -8.12
N LEU A 213 23.33 -5.25 -9.36
CA LEU A 213 21.92 -5.36 -9.77
C LEU A 213 21.22 -6.52 -9.04
N GLU A 214 21.87 -7.68 -8.95
CA GLU A 214 21.34 -8.85 -8.24
C GLU A 214 21.18 -8.58 -6.74
N SER A 215 22.16 -7.92 -6.12
CA SER A 215 22.12 -7.47 -4.73
C SER A 215 20.96 -6.48 -4.48
N ALA A 216 20.78 -5.51 -5.38
CA ALA A 216 19.67 -4.57 -5.33
C ALA A 216 18.31 -5.29 -5.41
N LEU A 217 18.15 -6.27 -6.31
CA LEU A 217 16.94 -7.11 -6.37
C LEU A 217 16.69 -7.89 -5.09
N GLY A 218 17.74 -8.43 -4.45
CA GLY A 218 17.66 -9.06 -3.13
C GLY A 218 17.15 -8.11 -2.04
N THR A 219 17.63 -6.86 -2.07
CA THR A 219 17.16 -5.78 -1.19
C THR A 219 15.69 -5.46 -1.46
N VAL A 220 15.29 -5.31 -2.71
CA VAL A 220 13.90 -5.03 -3.11
C VAL A 220 12.96 -6.14 -2.63
N ARG A 221 13.28 -7.42 -2.86
CA ARG A 221 12.49 -8.56 -2.33
C ARG A 221 12.32 -8.50 -0.81
N THR A 222 13.40 -8.17 -0.10
CA THR A 222 13.37 -8.03 1.37
C THR A 222 12.48 -6.87 1.81
N ARG A 223 12.52 -5.75 1.10
CA ARG A 223 11.70 -4.56 1.39
C ARG A 223 10.22 -4.80 1.13
N ILE A 224 9.87 -5.50 0.04
CA ILE A 224 8.48 -5.89 -0.25
C ILE A 224 7.93 -6.77 0.87
N ARG A 225 8.66 -7.83 1.27
CA ARG A 225 8.21 -8.73 2.36
C ARG A 225 8.04 -8.01 3.70
N ARG A 226 8.76 -6.92 3.92
CA ARG A 226 8.65 -6.07 5.10
C ARG A 226 7.61 -4.96 4.96
N GLY A 227 7.02 -4.73 3.79
CA GLY A 227 6.14 -3.57 3.55
C GLY A 227 6.86 -2.22 3.71
N ARG A 228 8.13 -2.16 3.32
CA ARG A 228 9.02 -0.98 3.46
C ARG A 228 9.66 -0.57 2.13
N LEU A 229 9.13 -1.00 0.99
CA LEU A 229 9.69 -0.62 -0.32
C LEU A 229 9.53 0.88 -0.55
N ARG A 230 8.36 1.46 -0.23
CA ARG A 230 8.13 2.89 -0.45
C ARG A 230 9.11 3.77 0.35
N ASP A 231 9.44 3.39 1.58
CA ASP A 231 10.48 4.09 2.37
C ASP A 231 11.85 4.05 1.70
N TYR A 232 12.20 2.90 1.11
CA TYR A 232 13.45 2.76 0.39
C TYR A 232 13.46 3.65 -0.86
N LEU A 233 12.37 3.69 -1.63
CA LEU A 233 12.24 4.56 -2.80
C LEU A 233 12.37 6.03 -2.45
N GLU A 234 11.70 6.51 -1.39
CA GLU A 234 11.78 7.93 -1.02
C GLU A 234 13.18 8.34 -0.59
N GLY A 235 13.95 7.42 0.01
CA GLY A 235 15.38 7.63 0.25
C GLY A 235 16.19 7.67 -1.05
N GLN A 236 15.94 6.74 -1.97
CA GLN A 236 16.70 6.60 -3.22
C GLN A 236 16.37 7.66 -4.27
N ALA A 237 15.16 8.21 -4.24
CA ALA A 237 14.67 9.09 -5.29
C ALA A 237 15.51 10.37 -5.46
N ARG A 238 16.33 10.72 -4.46
CA ARG A 238 17.21 11.89 -4.49
C ARG A 238 18.53 11.67 -5.21
N HIS A 239 18.83 10.44 -5.63
CA HIS A 239 20.03 10.12 -6.39
C HIS A 239 19.88 10.45 -7.89
N GLU A 240 18.70 10.19 -8.48
CA GLU A 240 18.41 10.48 -9.88
C GLU A 240 17.04 11.15 -10.06
N ASN A 241 17.01 12.27 -10.80
CA ASN A 241 15.81 13.11 -10.93
C ASN A 241 14.60 12.36 -11.51
N TRP A 242 14.80 11.46 -12.47
CA TRP A 242 13.69 10.73 -13.09
C TRP A 242 13.07 9.68 -12.15
N LEU A 243 13.80 9.19 -11.15
CA LEU A 243 13.25 8.32 -10.11
C LEU A 243 12.26 9.11 -9.25
N THR A 244 12.62 10.34 -8.87
CA THR A 244 11.69 11.28 -8.21
C THR A 244 10.47 11.57 -9.08
N ALA A 245 10.67 11.85 -10.37
CA ALA A 245 9.56 12.08 -11.28
C ALA A 245 8.64 10.86 -11.32
N THR A 246 9.19 9.67 -11.53
CA THR A 246 8.42 8.42 -11.69
C THR A 246 7.50 8.15 -10.50
N PHE A 247 8.01 8.11 -9.27
CA PHE A 247 7.15 7.77 -8.14
C PHE A 247 6.05 8.83 -7.93
N ARG A 248 6.33 10.11 -8.23
CA ARG A 248 5.34 11.20 -8.14
C ARG A 248 4.27 11.12 -9.22
N GLU A 249 4.64 10.72 -10.44
CA GLU A 249 3.68 10.44 -11.50
C GLU A 249 2.76 9.28 -11.11
N PHE A 250 3.30 8.22 -10.52
CA PHE A 250 2.48 7.12 -9.97
C PHE A 250 1.62 7.55 -8.78
N ASP A 251 2.08 8.46 -7.91
CA ASP A 251 1.26 9.01 -6.82
C ASP A 251 0.04 9.79 -7.34
N GLY A 252 0.10 10.30 -8.58
CA GLY A 252 -1.05 10.87 -9.30
C GLY A 252 -2.12 9.82 -9.66
N GLU A 253 -1.72 8.56 -9.82
CA GLU A 253 -2.57 7.44 -10.22
C GLU A 253 -3.13 6.68 -9.02
N TYR A 254 -3.87 7.42 -8.18
CA TYR A 254 -4.36 6.90 -6.91
C TYR A 254 -5.13 5.58 -7.06
N ARG A 255 -5.97 5.42 -8.08
CA ARG A 255 -6.74 4.18 -8.30
C ARG A 255 -5.83 2.96 -8.52
N TYR A 256 -4.78 3.13 -9.32
CA TYR A 256 -3.84 2.06 -9.64
C TYR A 256 -3.11 1.55 -8.39
N LEU A 257 -2.59 2.49 -7.58
CA LEU A 257 -1.87 2.18 -6.35
C LEU A 257 -2.82 1.72 -5.22
N GLU A 258 -3.95 2.39 -5.02
CA GLU A 258 -4.88 2.12 -3.92
C GLU A 258 -5.44 0.70 -3.97
N GLN A 259 -5.77 0.22 -5.18
CA GLN A 259 -6.24 -1.15 -5.35
C GLN A 259 -5.20 -2.19 -4.90
N ARG A 260 -3.91 -1.88 -5.05
CA ARG A 260 -2.79 -2.81 -4.83
C ARG A 260 -2.14 -2.65 -3.45
N THR A 261 -2.46 -1.58 -2.72
CA THR A 261 -1.93 -1.34 -1.37
C THR A 261 -2.80 -1.97 -0.29
N PRO A 262 -2.26 -2.83 0.59
CA PRO A 262 -3.00 -3.42 1.71
C PRO A 262 -3.66 -2.38 2.63
N VAL A 263 -4.79 -2.73 3.26
CA VAL A 263 -5.50 -1.84 4.20
C VAL A 263 -4.91 -1.83 5.62
N VAL A 264 -4.14 -2.86 5.97
CA VAL A 264 -3.51 -2.98 7.28
C VAL A 264 -2.10 -3.53 7.15
N ARG A 265 -1.20 -3.03 8.01
CA ARG A 265 0.18 -3.52 8.20
C ARG A 265 0.52 -3.41 9.68
N ASP A 266 1.46 -4.24 10.13
CA ASP A 266 2.07 -4.15 11.47
C ASP A 266 3.41 -3.42 11.46
N THR A 267 3.80 -2.93 10.29
CA THR A 267 5.10 -2.32 10.05
C THR A 267 4.98 -0.79 10.04
N GLU A 268 5.95 -0.15 10.70
CA GLU A 268 6.05 1.29 10.78
C GLU A 268 6.43 1.90 9.42
N LEU A 269 5.71 2.97 9.05
CA LEU A 269 5.93 3.80 7.88
C LEU A 269 6.82 4.99 8.24
N SER A 270 7.88 5.25 7.47
CA SER A 270 8.68 6.46 7.66
C SER A 270 7.99 7.68 7.03
N ALA A 271 7.81 8.73 7.82
CA ALA A 271 7.31 10.03 7.40
C ALA A 271 8.42 11.08 7.53
N ALA A 272 9.42 10.93 6.65
CA ALA A 272 10.61 11.79 6.60
C ALA A 272 10.62 12.75 5.40
N SER A 273 9.61 12.69 4.54
CA SER A 273 9.50 13.50 3.33
C SER A 273 8.07 14.05 3.18
N GLU A 274 7.93 15.20 2.52
CA GLU A 274 6.61 15.73 2.15
C GLU A 274 5.89 14.79 1.15
N ASP A 275 6.65 14.02 0.37
CA ASP A 275 6.14 13.00 -0.54
C ASP A 275 5.33 11.92 0.22
N THR A 276 5.59 11.72 1.52
CA THR A 276 4.80 10.82 2.37
C THR A 276 3.32 11.21 2.43
N LEU A 277 2.98 12.50 2.32
CA LEU A 277 1.59 12.97 2.33
C LEU A 277 0.78 12.32 1.20
N ARG A 278 1.40 11.96 0.08
CA ARG A 278 0.74 11.39 -1.10
C ARG A 278 0.57 9.88 -1.05
N ARG A 279 1.19 9.19 -0.07
CA ARG A 279 1.08 7.74 0.05
C ARG A 279 -0.37 7.31 0.23
N VAL A 280 -0.71 6.17 -0.37
CA VAL A 280 -2.07 5.62 -0.33
C VAL A 280 -2.56 5.45 1.09
N GLU A 281 -1.72 4.96 2.00
CA GLU A 281 -2.11 4.68 3.39
C GLU A 281 -2.54 5.96 4.12
N ILE A 282 -1.84 7.07 3.86
CA ILE A 282 -2.15 8.40 4.39
C ILE A 282 -3.45 8.91 3.78
N GLN A 283 -3.51 9.01 2.45
CA GLN A 283 -4.68 9.51 1.73
C GLN A 283 -5.94 8.71 2.04
N ARG A 284 -5.84 7.38 2.11
CA ARG A 284 -6.95 6.48 2.46
C ARG A 284 -7.42 6.70 3.89
N PHE A 285 -6.51 6.81 4.85
CA PHE A 285 -6.91 7.06 6.24
C PHE A 285 -7.60 8.41 6.38
N THR A 286 -7.00 9.46 5.82
CA THR A 286 -7.56 10.81 5.78
C THR A 286 -8.95 10.84 5.14
N ASP A 287 -9.12 10.21 3.98
CA ASP A 287 -10.42 10.13 3.32
C ASP A 287 -11.43 9.41 4.22
N ARG A 288 -11.09 8.23 4.77
CA ARG A 288 -12.01 7.48 5.63
C ARG A 288 -12.39 8.22 6.92
N VAL A 289 -11.46 8.96 7.53
CA VAL A 289 -11.75 9.80 8.70
C VAL A 289 -12.66 10.98 8.34
N THR A 290 -12.54 11.54 7.14
CA THR A 290 -13.35 12.70 6.74
C THR A 290 -14.65 12.33 6.03
N SER A 291 -14.77 11.11 5.48
CA SER A 291 -15.96 10.65 4.75
C SER A 291 -16.81 9.66 5.54
N ARG A 292 -16.22 8.80 6.39
CA ARG A 292 -16.91 7.71 7.09
C ARG A 292 -17.12 7.93 8.57
N TYR A 293 -16.08 8.37 9.29
CA TYR A 293 -16.15 8.60 10.73
C TYR A 293 -17.22 9.64 11.08
N ARG A 294 -17.93 9.38 12.19
CA ARG A 294 -18.85 10.33 12.82
C ARG A 294 -18.57 10.45 14.32
N ASN A 295 -18.55 11.69 14.79
CA ASN A 295 -18.51 12.03 16.20
C ASN A 295 -19.76 11.47 16.90
N ARG A 296 -19.56 10.85 18.05
CA ARG A 296 -20.61 10.28 18.91
C ARG A 296 -20.56 10.82 20.34
N PHE A 297 -19.84 11.92 20.55
CA PHE A 297 -19.78 12.65 21.80
C PHE A 297 -20.55 13.96 21.68
N SER A 298 -21.31 14.31 22.71
CA SER A 298 -21.93 15.64 22.83
C SER A 298 -20.96 16.71 23.36
N ASN A 299 -19.76 16.30 23.74
CA ASN A 299 -18.75 17.14 24.37
C ASN A 299 -18.03 18.05 23.34
N PRO A 300 -17.40 19.15 23.79
CA PRO A 300 -16.45 19.90 22.96
C PRO A 300 -15.34 19.01 22.38
N LEU A 301 -14.86 19.34 21.19
CA LEU A 301 -13.65 18.75 20.62
C LEU A 301 -12.43 19.36 21.30
N VAL A 302 -11.46 18.54 21.68
CA VAL A 302 -10.16 18.95 22.19
C VAL A 302 -9.09 18.50 21.20
N LEU A 303 -8.42 19.45 20.57
CA LEU A 303 -7.31 19.20 19.65
C LEU A 303 -6.00 19.27 20.42
N VAL A 304 -5.16 18.24 20.28
CA VAL A 304 -3.83 18.15 20.91
C VAL A 304 -2.75 17.81 19.88
N PRO A 305 -1.46 18.11 20.13
CA PRO A 305 -0.38 17.61 19.29
C PRO A 305 -0.25 16.08 19.40
N CYS A 306 0.33 15.46 18.38
CA CYS A 306 0.71 14.04 18.43
C CYS A 306 1.83 13.75 19.46
N SER A 307 2.16 12.48 19.61
CA SER A 307 3.32 12.02 20.39
C SER A 307 4.22 11.09 19.59
N ALA A 308 5.52 11.09 19.92
CA ALA A 308 6.49 10.17 19.32
C ALA A 308 6.11 8.70 19.58
N ARG A 309 5.70 8.38 20.82
CA ARG A 309 5.17 7.07 21.20
C ARG A 309 3.74 6.91 20.70
N LYS A 310 3.45 5.81 19.99
CA LYS A 310 2.11 5.40 19.56
C LYS A 310 1.71 4.04 20.20
N PRO A 311 0.41 3.76 20.42
CA PRO A 311 -0.71 4.68 20.28
C PRO A 311 -0.57 5.89 21.22
N TYR A 312 -1.16 7.04 20.87
CA TYR A 312 -0.84 8.29 21.53
C TYR A 312 -1.18 8.27 23.03
N SER A 313 -2.26 7.57 23.39
CA SER A 313 -2.69 7.34 24.78
C SER A 313 -1.62 6.76 25.70
N ASP A 314 -0.61 6.08 25.15
CA ASP A 314 0.49 5.48 25.91
C ASP A 314 1.63 6.48 26.20
N SER A 315 1.57 7.69 25.65
CA SER A 315 2.56 8.74 25.89
C SER A 315 2.33 9.51 27.19
N GLN A 316 3.40 10.07 27.75
CA GLN A 316 3.32 10.86 28.97
C GLN A 316 2.53 12.17 28.79
N SER A 317 2.62 12.81 27.62
CA SER A 317 1.88 14.04 27.31
C SER A 317 0.38 13.76 27.22
N HIS A 318 -0.03 12.72 26.50
CA HIS A 318 -1.44 12.33 26.41
C HIS A 318 -2.01 11.87 27.74
N ALA A 319 -1.22 11.20 28.58
CA ALA A 319 -1.64 10.89 29.94
C ALA A 319 -1.92 12.16 30.78
N GLN A 320 -1.22 13.27 30.53
CA GLN A 320 -1.50 14.56 31.18
C GLN A 320 -2.75 15.22 30.59
N PHE A 321 -2.90 15.24 29.26
CA PHE A 321 -4.10 15.75 28.60
C PHE A 321 -5.36 15.02 29.06
N HIS A 322 -5.34 13.68 29.10
CA HIS A 322 -6.46 12.88 29.60
C HIS A 322 -6.83 13.21 31.05
N ARG A 323 -5.85 13.52 31.91
CA ARG A 323 -6.12 13.94 33.30
C ARG A 323 -6.77 15.31 33.37
N ALA A 324 -6.32 16.28 32.57
CA ALA A 324 -6.91 17.61 32.51
C ALA A 324 -8.33 17.57 31.93
N ILE A 325 -8.52 16.85 30.81
CA ILE A 325 -9.81 16.68 30.14
C ILE A 325 -10.80 15.93 31.05
N ASN A 326 -10.35 14.85 31.70
CA ASN A 326 -11.13 14.11 32.69
C ASN A 326 -12.52 13.68 32.17
N TYR A 327 -12.57 13.14 30.95
CA TYR A 327 -13.80 12.70 30.26
C TYR A 327 -14.80 13.82 29.92
N ARG A 328 -14.38 15.10 29.91
CA ARG A 328 -15.26 16.25 29.63
C ARG A 328 -15.16 16.78 28.20
N GLY A 329 -14.26 16.25 27.38
CA GLY A 329 -13.99 16.68 26.01
C GLY A 329 -13.63 15.47 25.15
N HIS A 330 -14.07 15.47 23.89
CA HIS A 330 -13.68 14.46 22.91
C HIS A 330 -12.27 14.79 22.39
N LEU A 331 -11.33 13.86 22.51
CA LEU A 331 -9.95 14.09 22.14
C LEU A 331 -9.68 13.69 20.68
N ALA A 332 -9.02 14.57 19.92
CA ALA A 332 -8.38 14.23 18.64
C ALA A 332 -6.97 14.82 18.56
N SER A 333 -6.06 14.09 17.93
CA SER A 333 -4.68 14.53 17.69
C SER A 333 -4.53 15.11 16.30
N ILE A 334 -3.76 16.20 16.20
CA ILE A 334 -3.29 16.76 14.93
C ILE A 334 -1.87 16.27 14.69
N THR A 335 -1.56 15.86 13.45
CA THR A 335 -0.21 15.40 13.08
C THR A 335 0.05 15.50 11.58
N SER A 336 1.33 15.65 11.20
CA SER A 336 1.82 15.31 9.86
C SER A 336 2.44 13.91 9.94
N PRO A 337 2.18 13.01 8.98
CA PRO A 337 1.53 13.22 7.69
C PRO A 337 0.00 12.95 7.67
N ILE A 338 -0.63 12.60 8.78
CA ILE A 338 -1.99 12.00 8.76
C ILE A 338 -3.14 13.03 8.71
N GLY A 339 -2.95 14.20 9.32
CA GLY A 339 -4.01 15.19 9.52
C GLY A 339 -4.61 15.08 10.91
N VAL A 340 -5.82 14.53 11.01
CA VAL A 340 -6.60 14.43 12.26
C VAL A 340 -6.83 12.97 12.63
N VAL A 341 -6.57 12.63 13.90
CA VAL A 341 -6.78 11.29 14.45
C VAL A 341 -7.69 11.38 15.68
N PRO A 342 -8.98 11.04 15.58
CA PRO A 342 -9.85 10.93 16.75
C PRO A 342 -9.37 9.79 17.66
N GLN A 343 -9.52 9.94 18.99
CA GLN A 343 -9.03 8.97 19.98
C GLN A 343 -9.54 7.52 19.76
N GLU A 344 -10.64 7.35 19.05
CA GLU A 344 -11.21 6.05 18.70
C GLU A 344 -10.38 5.29 17.67
N LEU A 345 -9.64 6.02 16.82
CA LEU A 345 -8.89 5.47 15.70
C LEU A 345 -7.37 5.56 15.90
N GLU A 346 -6.90 5.94 17.11
CA GLU A 346 -5.46 6.06 17.39
C GLU A 346 -4.68 4.74 17.26
N CYS A 347 -5.37 3.60 17.45
CA CYS A 347 -4.79 2.27 17.26
C CYS A 347 -4.94 1.76 15.81
N THR A 348 -5.73 2.44 14.97
CA THR A 348 -6.04 1.98 13.61
C THR A 348 -4.92 2.35 12.66
N TYR A 349 -4.47 1.40 11.85
CA TYR A 349 -3.44 1.65 10.83
C TYR A 349 -3.86 2.77 9.85
N PRO A 350 -2.97 3.73 9.49
CA PRO A 350 -1.56 3.86 9.88
C PRO A 350 -1.31 4.75 11.12
N ALA A 351 -2.33 5.22 11.83
CA ALA A 351 -2.16 6.14 12.97
C ALA A 351 -1.28 5.60 14.10
N GLN A 352 -1.29 4.28 14.33
CA GLN A 352 -0.39 3.62 15.27
C GLN A 352 1.01 3.33 14.69
N HIS A 353 1.19 3.39 13.37
CA HIS A 353 2.32 2.79 12.64
C HIS A 353 3.04 3.77 11.71
N TYR A 354 3.27 5.00 12.15
CA TYR A 354 4.12 5.95 11.42
C TYR A 354 5.21 6.50 12.34
N ASP A 355 6.35 6.85 11.78
CA ASP A 355 7.40 7.62 12.46
C ASP A 355 7.65 8.93 11.72
N ALA A 356 7.31 10.04 12.37
CA ALA A 356 7.43 11.38 11.79
C ALA A 356 8.66 12.07 12.34
N VAL A 357 9.35 12.81 11.46
CA VAL A 357 10.52 13.59 11.83
C VAL A 357 10.09 14.81 12.64
N VAL A 358 10.26 14.75 13.96
CA VAL A 358 9.87 15.83 14.89
C VAL A 358 11.00 16.85 15.00
N THR A 359 10.96 17.88 14.15
CA THR A 359 11.93 19.01 14.18
C THR A 359 11.31 20.34 14.60
N GLY A 360 9.98 20.40 14.75
CA GLY A 360 9.24 21.65 14.94
C GLY A 360 9.08 22.47 13.64
N HIS A 361 9.71 22.04 12.54
CA HIS A 361 9.58 22.69 11.24
C HIS A 361 8.43 22.06 10.44
N TRP A 362 7.45 22.89 10.10
CA TRP A 362 6.32 22.52 9.24
C TRP A 362 6.45 23.23 7.91
N THR A 363 6.43 22.47 6.82
CA THR A 363 6.32 23.02 5.46
C THR A 363 4.92 23.58 5.22
N GLU A 364 4.78 24.50 4.25
CA GLU A 364 3.45 25.03 3.90
C GLU A 364 2.53 23.93 3.33
N GLY A 365 3.07 22.97 2.56
CA GLY A 365 2.25 21.88 2.04
C GLY A 365 1.75 20.93 3.14
N GLU A 366 2.54 20.69 4.19
CA GLU A 366 2.05 19.96 5.38
C GLU A 366 0.93 20.73 6.10
N LYS A 367 1.12 22.03 6.33
CA LYS A 367 0.09 22.85 6.98
C LYS A 367 -1.21 22.88 6.17
N ASP A 368 -1.12 23.11 4.86
CA ASP A 368 -2.26 23.15 3.96
C ASP A 368 -2.94 21.78 3.83
N PHE A 369 -2.18 20.69 3.86
CA PHE A 369 -2.75 19.35 3.93
C PHE A 369 -3.55 19.17 5.22
N VAL A 370 -2.92 19.35 6.38
CA VAL A 370 -3.57 19.12 7.68
C VAL A 370 -4.77 20.06 7.90
N ALA A 371 -4.67 21.33 7.50
CA ALA A 371 -5.77 22.29 7.58
C ALA A 371 -6.99 21.83 6.76
N ARG A 372 -6.79 21.36 5.52
CA ARG A 372 -7.87 20.81 4.69
C ARG A 372 -8.52 19.57 5.32
N VAL A 373 -7.71 18.69 5.93
CA VAL A 373 -8.22 17.50 6.63
C VAL A 373 -9.06 17.91 7.83
N LEU A 374 -8.56 18.82 8.67
CA LEU A 374 -9.27 19.29 9.85
C LEU A 374 -10.57 20.03 9.49
N GLN A 375 -10.56 20.87 8.46
CA GLN A 375 -11.77 21.52 7.96
C GLN A 375 -12.82 20.50 7.54
N ARG A 376 -12.47 19.53 6.67
CA ARG A 376 -13.40 18.46 6.26
C ARG A 376 -13.89 17.62 7.44
N TYR A 377 -13.03 17.37 8.43
CA TYR A 377 -13.40 16.67 9.65
C TYR A 377 -14.45 17.46 10.45
N LEU A 378 -14.31 18.77 10.59
CA LEU A 378 -15.27 19.61 11.31
C LEU A 378 -16.57 19.82 10.53
N GLU A 379 -16.52 19.95 9.21
CA GLU A 379 -17.73 20.02 8.36
C GLU A 379 -18.57 18.73 8.44
N ARG A 380 -17.92 17.59 8.66
CA ARG A 380 -18.56 16.28 8.80
C ARG A 380 -19.18 16.05 10.17
N ASN A 381 -18.69 16.73 11.21
CA ASN A 381 -18.95 16.40 12.61
C ASN A 381 -19.41 17.60 13.41
N ASP A 382 -20.55 17.45 14.09
CA ASP A 382 -21.08 18.50 14.96
C ASP A 382 -20.32 18.56 16.28
N TYR A 383 -19.85 19.75 16.64
CA TYR A 383 -19.27 20.06 17.94
C TYR A 383 -19.80 21.40 18.45
N PRO A 384 -20.02 21.56 19.77
CA PRO A 384 -20.46 22.83 20.33
C PRO A 384 -19.35 23.90 20.28
N ARG A 385 -18.09 23.48 20.42
CA ARG A 385 -16.89 24.31 20.29
C ARG A 385 -15.65 23.42 20.12
N VAL A 386 -14.57 24.01 19.63
CA VAL A 386 -13.23 23.41 19.54
C VAL A 386 -12.31 24.07 20.58
N ILE A 387 -11.69 23.26 21.42
CA ILE A 387 -10.62 23.66 22.33
C ILE A 387 -9.29 23.25 21.70
N ALA A 388 -8.59 24.21 21.11
CA ALA A 388 -7.28 24.03 20.49
C ALA A 388 -6.19 24.07 21.57
N HIS A 389 -5.82 22.91 22.09
CA HIS A 389 -4.74 22.72 23.06
C HIS A 389 -3.44 22.29 22.35
N VAL A 390 -2.95 23.16 21.47
CA VAL A 390 -1.82 22.87 20.58
C VAL A 390 -0.68 23.87 20.75
N PRO A 391 0.59 23.45 20.55
CA PRO A 391 1.73 24.37 20.63
C PRO A 391 1.75 25.34 19.44
N GLY A 392 2.63 26.34 19.50
CA GLY A 392 2.77 27.32 18.42
C GLY A 392 3.27 26.71 17.10
N GLU A 393 4.32 25.90 17.15
CA GLU A 393 5.08 25.34 16.02
C GLU A 393 4.21 24.67 14.92
N GLY A 394 3.66 25.46 14.00
CA GLY A 394 2.79 25.00 12.90
C GLY A 394 1.35 24.65 13.31
N TYR A 395 1.14 24.01 14.46
CA TYR A 395 -0.20 23.57 14.87
C TYR A 395 -1.19 24.71 15.10
N ARG A 396 -0.74 25.81 15.73
CA ARG A 396 -1.59 26.97 15.96
C ARG A 396 -1.99 27.65 14.66
N ASP A 397 -1.04 27.82 13.74
CA ASP A 397 -1.27 28.35 12.38
C ASP A 397 -2.34 27.52 11.64
N ILE A 398 -2.23 26.19 11.66
CA ILE A 398 -3.25 25.27 11.10
C ILE A 398 -4.64 25.51 11.72
N CYS A 399 -4.72 25.61 13.05
CA CYS A 399 -6.00 25.80 13.74
C CYS A 399 -6.60 27.19 13.45
N GLU A 400 -5.78 28.24 13.39
CA GLU A 400 -6.23 29.60 13.06
C GLU A 400 -6.75 29.68 11.62
N ARG A 401 -6.04 29.08 10.64
CA ARG A 401 -6.53 28.96 9.25
C ARG A 401 -7.88 28.28 9.17
N VAL A 402 -8.08 27.19 9.91
CA VAL A 402 -9.35 26.46 9.89
C VAL A 402 -10.46 27.24 10.59
N ALA A 403 -10.17 27.88 11.74
CA ALA A 403 -11.14 28.67 12.50
C ALA A 403 -11.76 29.81 11.69
N GLU A 404 -11.04 30.37 10.72
CA GLU A 404 -11.56 31.40 9.80
C GLU A 404 -12.57 30.84 8.77
N ASN A 405 -12.57 29.53 8.54
CA ASN A 405 -13.32 28.87 7.47
C ASN A 405 -14.45 27.95 7.97
N VAL A 406 -14.68 27.88 9.28
CA VAL A 406 -15.75 27.06 9.88
C VAL A 406 -16.56 27.85 10.91
N ASP A 407 -17.83 27.50 11.09
CA ASP A 407 -18.72 28.20 12.02
C ASP A 407 -18.51 27.81 13.50
N VAL A 408 -17.87 26.66 13.76
CA VAL A 408 -17.64 26.17 15.12
C VAL A 408 -16.60 27.06 15.83
N PRO A 409 -16.88 27.60 17.02
CA PRO A 409 -15.97 28.53 17.70
C PRO A 409 -14.72 27.81 18.24
N PHE A 410 -13.57 28.47 18.13
CA PHE A 410 -12.27 28.00 18.63
C PHE A 410 -11.85 28.74 19.90
N GLU A 411 -11.31 27.99 20.86
CA GLU A 411 -10.69 28.49 22.10
C GLU A 411 -9.28 27.92 22.23
N PHE A 412 -8.26 28.78 22.36
CA PHE A 412 -6.85 28.37 22.50
C PHE A 412 -6.44 28.39 23.96
N THR A 413 -5.79 27.32 24.44
CA THR A 413 -5.50 27.13 25.87
C THR A 413 -4.01 26.98 26.22
N VAL A 414 -3.13 26.93 25.21
CA VAL A 414 -1.68 26.81 25.39
C VAL A 414 -1.04 28.19 25.40
N GLU A 415 -0.23 28.46 26.42
CA GLU A 415 0.60 29.67 26.50
C GLU A 415 2.00 29.42 25.92
N ASP A 416 2.82 28.61 26.61
CA ASP A 416 4.20 28.29 26.21
C ASP A 416 4.31 26.86 25.65
N HIS A 417 4.12 25.85 26.52
CA HIS A 417 4.14 24.43 26.15
C HIS A 417 2.83 23.73 26.57
N PRO A 418 2.30 22.77 25.78
CA PRO A 418 1.04 22.10 26.09
C PRO A 418 1.01 21.37 27.43
N THR A 419 2.16 20.87 27.89
CA THR A 419 2.26 20.12 29.14
C THR A 419 2.73 20.95 30.35
N THR A 420 2.78 22.29 30.25
CA THR A 420 3.04 23.12 31.44
C THR A 420 1.83 23.10 32.38
N SER A 421 2.07 23.32 33.67
CA SER A 421 0.99 23.39 34.67
C SER A 421 -0.06 24.46 34.33
N GLU A 422 0.36 25.59 33.78
CA GLU A 422 -0.52 26.70 33.37
C GLU A 422 -1.42 26.28 32.19
N SER A 423 -0.84 25.78 31.09
CA SER A 423 -1.60 25.30 29.93
C SER A 423 -2.57 24.18 30.30
N LEU A 424 -2.17 23.24 31.16
CA LEU A 424 -3.04 22.16 31.64
C LEU A 424 -4.17 22.67 32.54
N SER A 425 -3.94 23.73 33.33
CA SER A 425 -4.99 24.40 34.11
C SER A 425 -6.00 25.04 33.17
N ASN A 426 -5.53 25.83 32.20
CA ASN A 426 -6.37 26.48 31.20
C ASN A 426 -7.26 25.47 30.45
N LEU A 427 -6.69 24.32 30.04
CA LEU A 427 -7.45 23.23 29.41
C LEU A 427 -8.54 22.67 30.35
N SER A 428 -8.21 22.44 31.62
CA SER A 428 -9.18 21.95 32.60
C SER A 428 -10.31 22.96 32.87
N ASP A 429 -9.98 24.25 32.87
CA ASP A 429 -10.88 25.37 33.13
C ASP A 429 -11.81 25.63 31.94
N ALA A 430 -11.30 25.55 30.69
CA ALA A 430 -12.10 25.61 29.46
C ALA A 430 -13.16 24.49 29.37
N LEU A 431 -12.90 23.38 30.06
CA LEU A 431 -13.81 22.23 30.19
C LEU A 431 -14.60 22.24 31.52
N ALA A 432 -14.52 23.30 32.32
CA ALA A 432 -15.31 23.42 33.54
C ALA A 432 -16.81 23.51 33.21
N GLY A 433 -17.63 22.70 33.89
CA GLY A 433 -19.08 22.65 33.67
C GLY A 433 -19.55 21.63 32.62
N GLU A 434 -18.65 21.11 31.77
CA GLU A 434 -18.98 20.05 30.82
C GLU A 434 -19.28 18.72 31.51
N LEU A 435 -20.28 17.99 31.00
CA LEU A 435 -20.65 16.67 31.53
C LEU A 435 -19.58 15.63 31.16
N LYS A 436 -19.35 14.69 32.08
CA LYS A 436 -18.42 13.58 31.83
C LYS A 436 -19.12 12.47 31.06
N TYR A 437 -18.57 12.08 29.92
CA TYR A 437 -18.95 10.83 29.28
C TYR A 437 -18.40 9.63 30.07
N SER A 438 -19.09 8.49 29.98
CA SER A 438 -18.67 7.30 30.72
C SER A 438 -17.54 6.55 30.01
N LYS A 439 -16.76 5.76 30.76
CA LYS A 439 -15.78 4.84 30.15
C LYS A 439 -16.45 3.86 29.18
N ARG A 440 -17.64 3.37 29.52
CA ARG A 440 -18.42 2.45 28.69
C ARG A 440 -18.80 3.10 27.38
N GLU A 441 -19.31 4.32 27.43
CA GLU A 441 -19.64 5.13 26.26
C GLU A 441 -18.42 5.32 25.35
N ARG A 442 -17.25 5.66 25.90
CA ARG A 442 -16.00 5.72 25.13
C ARG A 442 -15.72 4.42 24.38
N GLN A 443 -15.80 3.28 25.07
CA GLN A 443 -15.53 1.97 24.47
C GLN A 443 -16.53 1.61 23.37
N HIS A 444 -17.81 1.94 23.55
CA HIS A 444 -18.84 1.73 22.55
C HIS A 444 -18.61 2.62 21.32
N ASN A 445 -18.32 3.90 21.53
CA ASN A 445 -18.01 4.83 20.45
C ASN A 445 -16.75 4.40 19.68
N THR A 446 -15.72 3.87 20.37
CA THR A 446 -14.53 3.29 19.73
C THR A 446 -14.88 2.15 18.78
N VAL A 447 -15.70 1.19 19.21
CA VAL A 447 -16.11 0.06 18.36
C VAL A 447 -16.85 0.55 17.11
N ARG A 448 -17.82 1.47 17.29
CA ARG A 448 -18.61 2.01 16.17
C ARG A 448 -17.77 2.85 15.20
N ALA A 449 -16.83 3.64 15.71
CA ALA A 449 -15.91 4.42 14.89
C ALA A 449 -14.99 3.52 14.05
N ILE A 450 -14.46 2.43 14.62
CA ILE A 450 -13.66 1.46 13.86
C ILE A 450 -14.52 0.79 12.78
N ALA A 451 -15.77 0.43 13.10
CA ALA A 451 -16.69 -0.13 12.13
C ALA A 451 -17.01 0.85 10.99
N ASP A 452 -17.29 2.13 11.29
CA ASP A 452 -17.49 3.16 10.28
C ASP A 452 -16.27 3.30 9.37
N TYR A 453 -15.07 3.35 9.96
CA TYR A 453 -13.82 3.45 9.24
C TYR A 453 -13.62 2.26 8.29
N GLN A 454 -13.82 1.04 8.79
CA GLN A 454 -13.53 -0.20 8.06
C GLN A 454 -14.57 -0.49 6.97
N PHE A 455 -15.85 -0.39 7.30
CA PHE A 455 -16.94 -0.91 6.45
C PHE A 455 -17.75 0.18 5.73
N GLY A 456 -17.72 1.43 6.20
CA GLY A 456 -18.43 2.52 5.53
C GLY A 456 -19.23 3.40 6.49
N PRO A 457 -19.72 4.55 6.01
CA PRO A 457 -20.47 5.49 6.83
C PRO A 457 -21.74 4.84 7.40
N GLY A 458 -21.91 4.87 8.73
CA GLY A 458 -23.09 4.33 9.41
C GLY A 458 -22.96 2.86 9.85
N ALA A 459 -21.94 2.15 9.35
CA ALA A 459 -21.75 0.73 9.64
C ALA A 459 -21.65 0.42 11.15
N GLY A 460 -21.12 1.34 11.96
CA GLY A 460 -21.08 1.16 13.41
C GLY A 460 -22.45 1.05 14.07
N ASP A 461 -23.44 1.79 13.57
CA ASP A 461 -24.80 1.78 14.11
C ASP A 461 -25.59 0.59 13.56
N ASP A 462 -25.40 0.23 12.28
CA ASP A 462 -26.04 -0.92 11.64
C ASP A 462 -25.55 -2.26 12.23
N LEU A 463 -24.23 -2.37 12.48
CA LEU A 463 -23.62 -3.58 13.05
C LEU A 463 -23.81 -3.68 14.55
N PHE A 464 -23.76 -2.56 15.27
CA PHE A 464 -23.71 -2.56 16.73
C PHE A 464 -24.73 -1.59 17.34
N PRO A 465 -26.04 -1.75 17.06
CA PRO A 465 -27.07 -0.89 17.63
C PRO A 465 -27.13 -1.06 19.15
N ASP A 466 -27.11 -2.32 19.61
CA ASP A 466 -27.02 -2.70 21.01
C ASP A 466 -25.77 -3.55 21.25
N LEU A 467 -24.76 -2.93 21.87
CA LEU A 467 -23.47 -3.59 22.09
C LEU A 467 -23.07 -3.62 23.56
N GLN A 468 -22.34 -4.67 23.91
CA GLN A 468 -21.60 -4.79 25.14
C GLN A 468 -20.13 -5.01 24.81
N THR A 469 -19.24 -4.28 25.49
CA THR A 469 -17.80 -4.50 25.38
C THR A 469 -17.25 -5.23 26.60
N THR A 470 -16.49 -6.30 26.39
CA THR A 470 -15.64 -6.92 27.42
C THR A 470 -14.16 -6.66 27.09
N SER A 471 -13.26 -7.05 28.01
CA SER A 471 -11.81 -6.84 27.91
C SER A 471 -11.38 -5.37 27.99
N ARG A 472 -10.09 -5.10 27.77
CA ARG A 472 -9.50 -3.76 27.83
C ARG A 472 -9.10 -3.32 26.42
N HIS A 473 -9.33 -2.05 26.09
CA HIS A 473 -8.79 -1.44 24.88
C HIS A 473 -7.26 -1.56 24.87
N PRO A 474 -6.61 -1.87 23.73
CA PRO A 474 -7.17 -2.03 22.37
C PRO A 474 -7.52 -3.48 21.99
N LYS A 475 -8.00 -4.29 22.94
CA LYS A 475 -8.42 -5.70 22.74
C LYS A 475 -9.89 -5.89 23.13
N LEU A 476 -10.73 -4.93 22.77
CA LEU A 476 -12.17 -4.98 23.08
C LEU A 476 -12.81 -6.19 22.40
N GLN A 477 -13.61 -6.95 23.14
CA GLN A 477 -14.49 -7.96 22.57
C GLN A 477 -15.90 -7.37 22.51
N VAL A 478 -16.55 -7.49 21.36
CA VAL A 478 -17.87 -6.95 21.08
C VAL A 478 -18.89 -8.07 21.16
N ARG A 479 -19.91 -7.89 22.01
CA ARG A 479 -21.00 -8.84 22.22
C ARG A 479 -22.34 -8.16 21.98
N ASP A 480 -23.31 -8.95 21.52
CA ASP A 480 -24.70 -8.52 21.39
C ASP A 480 -25.41 -8.48 22.76
N GLY A 481 -26.72 -8.18 22.75
CA GLY A 481 -27.56 -8.19 23.95
C GLY A 481 -27.73 -9.57 24.61
N SER A 482 -27.52 -10.66 23.85
CA SER A 482 -27.60 -12.04 24.36
C SER A 482 -26.30 -12.53 25.02
N GLY A 483 -25.19 -11.80 24.81
CA GLY A 483 -23.86 -12.14 25.28
C GLY A 483 -23.02 -12.92 24.25
N THR A 484 -23.53 -13.12 23.05
CA THR A 484 -22.84 -13.75 21.92
C THR A 484 -21.76 -12.80 21.38
N GLN A 485 -20.53 -13.31 21.21
CA GLN A 485 -19.43 -12.49 20.69
C GLN A 485 -19.55 -12.35 19.17
N LEU A 486 -19.65 -11.12 18.70
CA LEU A 486 -19.73 -10.79 17.27
C LEU A 486 -18.35 -10.48 16.70
N ALA A 487 -17.54 -9.69 17.40
CA ALA A 487 -16.24 -9.25 16.90
C ALA A 487 -15.22 -9.05 18.01
N ALA A 488 -13.96 -8.88 17.64
CA ALA A 488 -12.89 -8.44 18.52
C ALA A 488 -12.02 -7.39 17.83
N GLN A 489 -11.57 -6.39 18.59
CA GLN A 489 -10.59 -5.43 18.15
C GLN A 489 -9.21 -6.09 18.08
N VAL A 490 -8.55 -5.97 16.93
CA VAL A 490 -7.20 -6.49 16.71
C VAL A 490 -6.17 -5.44 17.14
N PRO A 491 -5.37 -5.68 18.18
CA PRO A 491 -4.48 -4.67 18.76
C PRO A 491 -3.27 -4.33 17.86
N GLN A 492 -2.90 -5.20 16.93
CA GLN A 492 -1.73 -5.00 16.06
C GLN A 492 -1.98 -3.92 15.00
N TYR A 493 -3.22 -3.69 14.56
CA TYR A 493 -3.52 -2.72 13.49
C TYR A 493 -4.89 -2.02 13.65
N GLY A 494 -5.58 -2.24 14.77
CA GLY A 494 -6.73 -1.46 15.23
C GLY A 494 -8.00 -1.57 14.38
N VAL A 495 -8.26 -2.73 13.80
CA VAL A 495 -9.51 -3.04 13.07
C VAL A 495 -10.36 -4.05 13.83
N LEU A 496 -11.59 -4.30 13.38
CA LEU A 496 -12.44 -5.37 13.90
C LEU A 496 -12.24 -6.64 13.08
N SER A 497 -12.14 -7.78 13.79
CA SER A 497 -12.30 -9.09 13.17
C SER A 497 -13.49 -9.83 13.79
N PHE A 498 -14.37 -10.35 12.95
CA PHE A 498 -15.61 -11.03 13.30
C PHE A 498 -15.39 -12.50 13.64
N THR A 499 -16.29 -12.99 14.49
CA THR A 499 -16.59 -14.41 14.67
C THR A 499 -17.57 -14.86 13.58
N LEU A 500 -17.87 -16.15 13.51
CA LEU A 500 -18.88 -16.66 12.57
C LEU A 500 -20.27 -16.06 12.81
N ALA A 501 -20.70 -15.98 14.08
CA ALA A 501 -21.97 -15.35 14.45
C ALA A 501 -22.00 -13.86 14.08
N GLY A 502 -20.88 -13.15 14.28
CA GLY A 502 -20.75 -11.76 13.87
C GLY A 502 -20.73 -11.55 12.36
N ALA A 503 -20.17 -12.50 11.61
CA ALA A 503 -20.21 -12.47 10.15
C ALA A 503 -21.63 -12.67 9.60
N ARG A 504 -22.43 -13.57 10.19
CA ARG A 504 -23.86 -13.70 9.86
C ARG A 504 -24.62 -12.42 10.15
N HIS A 505 -24.42 -11.86 11.35
CA HIS A 505 -25.01 -10.59 11.74
C HIS A 505 -24.62 -9.47 10.76
N TRP A 506 -23.35 -9.40 10.34
CA TRP A 506 -22.90 -8.43 9.33
C TRP A 506 -23.57 -8.66 7.98
N ALA A 507 -23.63 -9.91 7.50
CA ALA A 507 -24.24 -10.25 6.22
C ALA A 507 -25.76 -9.99 6.18
N GLU A 508 -26.44 -9.98 7.33
CA GLU A 508 -27.88 -9.69 7.47
C GLU A 508 -28.18 -8.22 7.79
N SER A 509 -27.15 -7.41 8.13
CA SER A 509 -27.30 -6.00 8.46
C SER A 509 -27.34 -5.09 7.22
N ASP A 510 -27.72 -3.83 7.42
CA ASP A 510 -27.66 -2.80 6.37
C ASP A 510 -26.24 -2.26 6.11
N ALA A 511 -25.25 -2.67 6.93
CA ALA A 511 -23.86 -2.24 6.74
C ALA A 511 -23.28 -2.83 5.44
N PRO A 512 -22.48 -2.06 4.67
CA PRO A 512 -21.84 -2.58 3.47
C PRO A 512 -21.02 -3.85 3.78
N THR A 513 -21.35 -4.95 3.09
CA THR A 513 -20.67 -6.23 3.25
C THR A 513 -19.70 -6.46 2.10
N LYS A 514 -18.45 -6.82 2.43
CA LYS A 514 -17.48 -7.27 1.44
C LYS A 514 -17.60 -8.78 1.28
N ARG A 515 -18.09 -9.22 0.13
CA ARG A 515 -18.43 -10.62 -0.13
C ARG A 515 -17.48 -11.26 -1.14
N VAL A 516 -17.15 -12.52 -0.87
CA VAL A 516 -16.44 -13.42 -1.78
C VAL A 516 -17.34 -14.62 -2.00
N GLU A 517 -17.86 -14.76 -3.22
CA GLU A 517 -18.66 -15.91 -3.64
C GLU A 517 -17.73 -17.04 -4.09
N ILE A 518 -17.92 -18.23 -3.54
CA ILE A 518 -17.13 -19.42 -3.87
C ILE A 518 -18.00 -20.53 -4.46
N ASP A 519 -17.37 -21.43 -5.22
CA ASP A 519 -18.04 -22.62 -5.75
C ASP A 519 -18.46 -23.59 -4.63
N SER A 520 -19.09 -24.71 -4.99
CA SER A 520 -19.71 -25.67 -4.08
C SER A 520 -18.69 -26.53 -3.29
N PHE A 521 -17.93 -25.92 -2.38
CA PHE A 521 -17.04 -26.58 -1.44
C PHE A 521 -17.00 -25.88 -0.07
N VAL A 522 -16.57 -26.61 0.95
CA VAL A 522 -16.30 -26.04 2.29
C VAL A 522 -14.79 -25.82 2.44
N PRO A 523 -14.31 -24.57 2.60
CA PRO A 523 -12.87 -24.29 2.69
C PRO A 523 -12.27 -24.85 3.99
N HIS A 524 -11.35 -25.82 3.88
CA HIS A 524 -10.55 -26.32 4.99
C HIS A 524 -9.15 -25.68 4.99
N GLY A 525 -9.09 -24.40 5.35
CA GLY A 525 -7.89 -23.57 5.25
C GLY A 525 -8.19 -22.31 4.45
N SER A 526 -7.42 -22.03 3.42
CA SER A 526 -7.62 -20.85 2.58
C SER A 526 -8.54 -21.11 1.39
N VAL A 527 -9.21 -20.05 0.90
CA VAL A 527 -9.85 -20.04 -0.42
C VAL A 527 -8.79 -19.63 -1.44
N LEU A 528 -8.60 -20.43 -2.49
CA LEU A 528 -7.74 -20.09 -3.62
C LEU A 528 -8.54 -19.36 -4.69
N ALA A 529 -7.90 -18.47 -5.44
CA ALA A 529 -8.53 -17.69 -6.52
C ALA A 529 -9.38 -18.54 -7.51
N PRO A 530 -8.95 -19.73 -7.99
CA PRO A 530 -9.77 -20.52 -8.91
C PRO A 530 -11.05 -21.10 -8.28
N GLY A 531 -11.19 -21.04 -6.95
CA GLY A 531 -12.44 -21.40 -6.26
C GLY A 531 -13.40 -20.23 -6.08
N VAL A 532 -13.02 -19.01 -6.48
CA VAL A 532 -13.85 -17.80 -6.40
C VAL A 532 -14.69 -17.66 -7.67
N VAL A 533 -15.99 -17.43 -7.50
CA VAL A 533 -16.95 -17.19 -8.59
C VAL A 533 -17.11 -15.69 -8.84
N ASP A 534 -17.25 -14.90 -7.78
CA ASP A 534 -17.30 -13.43 -7.83
C ASP A 534 -16.80 -12.83 -6.52
N ALA A 535 -16.42 -11.55 -6.54
CA ALA A 535 -15.94 -10.83 -5.37
C ALA A 535 -16.24 -9.33 -5.46
N SER A 536 -16.58 -8.70 -4.32
CA SER A 536 -16.82 -7.26 -4.25
C SER A 536 -15.60 -6.45 -4.70
N ALA A 537 -15.79 -5.53 -5.66
CA ALA A 537 -14.70 -4.80 -6.32
C ALA A 537 -13.90 -3.85 -5.38
N ASP A 538 -14.48 -3.48 -4.24
CA ASP A 538 -13.87 -2.62 -3.23
C ASP A 538 -13.06 -3.39 -2.16
N ILE A 539 -12.95 -4.71 -2.29
CA ILE A 539 -12.05 -5.54 -1.49
C ILE A 539 -10.60 -5.18 -1.80
N ARG A 540 -9.78 -5.06 -0.76
CA ARG A 540 -8.33 -4.88 -0.77
C ARG A 540 -7.68 -5.94 0.11
N ALA A 541 -6.42 -6.24 -0.16
CA ALA A 541 -5.64 -7.12 0.70
C ALA A 541 -5.64 -6.61 2.15
N GLY A 542 -5.92 -7.50 3.08
CA GLY A 542 -6.06 -7.24 4.51
C GLY A 542 -7.47 -6.86 4.97
N ASP A 543 -8.43 -6.68 4.07
CA ASP A 543 -9.83 -6.46 4.45
C ASP A 543 -10.43 -7.72 5.09
N GLU A 544 -11.37 -7.49 5.99
CA GLU A 544 -12.26 -8.53 6.48
C GLU A 544 -13.32 -8.83 5.40
N VAL A 545 -13.60 -10.10 5.14
CA VAL A 545 -14.56 -10.52 4.10
C VAL A 545 -15.46 -11.66 4.59
N VAL A 546 -16.71 -11.64 4.14
CA VAL A 546 -17.64 -12.78 4.25
C VAL A 546 -17.42 -13.69 3.05
N VAL A 547 -17.25 -14.98 3.30
CA VAL A 547 -17.11 -16.01 2.27
C VAL A 547 -18.41 -16.80 2.21
N GLU A 548 -19.04 -16.85 1.04
CA GLU A 548 -20.33 -17.52 0.86
C GLU A 548 -20.30 -18.42 -0.36
N GLY A 549 -20.87 -19.62 -0.24
CA GLY A 549 -21.06 -20.54 -1.35
C GLY A 549 -22.26 -21.44 -1.11
N PRO A 550 -22.61 -22.29 -2.08
CA PRO A 550 -23.79 -23.16 -2.02
C PRO A 550 -23.86 -24.03 -0.76
N VAL A 551 -22.69 -24.43 -0.23
CA VAL A 551 -22.56 -25.33 0.92
C VAL A 551 -21.72 -24.74 2.06
N ALA A 552 -21.33 -23.47 2.00
CA ALA A 552 -20.43 -22.88 2.99
C ALA A 552 -20.77 -21.44 3.33
N PHE A 553 -20.61 -21.10 4.60
CA PHE A 553 -20.62 -19.72 5.09
C PHE A 553 -19.42 -19.51 6.02
N GLY A 554 -18.67 -18.43 5.81
CA GLY A 554 -17.45 -18.19 6.56
C GLY A 554 -17.04 -16.72 6.59
N VAL A 555 -15.96 -16.49 7.33
CA VAL A 555 -15.32 -15.18 7.45
C VAL A 555 -13.81 -15.34 7.45
N GLY A 556 -13.14 -14.42 6.78
CA GLY A 556 -11.69 -14.45 6.64
C GLY A 556 -11.11 -13.09 6.34
N ARG A 557 -9.83 -13.10 6.00
CA ARG A 557 -9.08 -11.93 5.57
C ARG A 557 -8.70 -12.08 4.11
N ALA A 558 -8.97 -11.06 3.31
CA ALA A 558 -8.58 -11.04 1.91
C ALA A 558 -7.06 -10.96 1.77
N GLU A 559 -6.47 -11.76 0.89
CA GLU A 559 -5.04 -11.74 0.56
C GLU A 559 -4.76 -11.07 -0.80
N MET A 560 -5.81 -10.73 -1.54
CA MET A 560 -5.76 -10.00 -2.81
C MET A 560 -6.94 -9.03 -2.96
N SER A 561 -6.91 -8.18 -3.99
CA SER A 561 -8.03 -7.27 -4.27
C SER A 561 -9.22 -8.02 -4.89
N GLY A 562 -10.44 -7.49 -4.75
CA GLY A 562 -11.64 -8.10 -5.33
C GLY A 562 -11.52 -8.37 -6.84
N PRO A 563 -11.08 -7.40 -7.68
CA PRO A 563 -10.81 -7.66 -9.09
C PRO A 563 -9.79 -8.77 -9.31
N GLU A 564 -8.73 -8.81 -8.49
CA GLU A 564 -7.70 -9.86 -8.58
C GLU A 564 -8.25 -11.26 -8.25
N MET A 565 -9.19 -11.39 -7.31
CA MET A 565 -9.83 -12.67 -7.00
C MET A 565 -10.58 -13.25 -8.21
N ARG A 566 -11.16 -12.39 -9.05
CA ARG A 566 -11.96 -12.80 -10.22
C ARG A 566 -11.10 -13.13 -11.43
N ASP A 567 -10.02 -12.36 -11.59
CA ASP A 567 -9.21 -12.41 -12.80
C ASP A 567 -8.00 -13.34 -12.67
N SER A 568 -7.64 -13.76 -11.45
CA SER A 568 -6.51 -14.67 -11.20
C SER A 568 -6.96 -16.13 -11.23
N THR A 569 -6.10 -16.98 -11.78
CA THR A 569 -6.29 -18.43 -11.85
C THR A 569 -5.66 -19.17 -10.68
N ARG A 570 -4.94 -18.46 -9.79
CA ARG A 570 -4.18 -19.06 -8.67
C ARG A 570 -3.89 -18.06 -7.56
N GLY A 571 -3.25 -18.57 -6.51
CA GLY A 571 -2.90 -17.81 -5.32
C GLY A 571 -4.00 -17.85 -4.27
N VAL A 572 -3.66 -17.45 -3.05
CA VAL A 572 -4.60 -17.39 -1.93
C VAL A 572 -5.46 -16.15 -2.07
N ALA A 573 -6.78 -16.34 -2.20
CA ALA A 573 -7.75 -15.25 -2.24
C ALA A 573 -8.14 -14.78 -0.83
N VAL A 574 -8.45 -15.74 0.06
CA VAL A 574 -8.89 -15.47 1.44
C VAL A 574 -8.23 -16.44 2.41
N GLU A 575 -7.61 -15.92 3.47
CA GLU A 575 -7.25 -16.69 4.66
C GLU A 575 -8.49 -16.83 5.56
N VAL A 576 -9.16 -17.99 5.53
CA VAL A 576 -10.41 -18.21 6.28
C VAL A 576 -10.10 -18.45 7.75
N ARG A 577 -10.76 -17.72 8.64
CA ARG A 577 -10.62 -17.89 10.10
C ARG A 577 -11.67 -18.84 10.66
N HIS A 578 -12.91 -18.70 10.21
CA HIS A 578 -14.03 -19.53 10.65
C HIS A 578 -14.94 -19.85 9.46
N VAL A 579 -15.43 -21.09 9.42
CA VAL A 579 -16.36 -21.58 8.41
C VAL A 579 -17.33 -22.57 9.03
N GLU A 580 -18.54 -22.62 8.52
CA GLU A 580 -19.48 -23.72 8.74
C GLU A 580 -20.06 -24.23 7.42
N ASP A 581 -20.58 -25.45 7.49
CA ASP A 581 -21.31 -26.11 6.43
C ASP A 581 -22.76 -25.60 6.44
N ASN A 582 -23.29 -25.25 5.26
CA ASN A 582 -24.69 -24.86 5.09
C ASN A 582 -25.63 -26.07 4.82
N ALA A 583 -25.08 -27.30 4.80
CA ALA A 583 -25.82 -28.54 4.50
C ALA A 583 -26.84 -28.99 5.55
#